data_AF-A0A2E3Q2H2-F1
#
_entry.id   AF-A0A2E3Q2H2-F1
#
_cell.length_a   1.000
_cell.length_b   1.000
_cell.length_c   1.000
_cell.angle_alpha   90.00
_cell.angle_beta   90.00
_cell.angle_gamma   90.00
#
_symmetry.space_group_name_H-M   'P 1'
#
loop_
_entity.id
_entity.type
_entity.pdbx_description
1 polymer ?
#
loop_
_entity_poly.entity_id
_entity_poly.type
_entity_poly.pdbx_seq_one_letter_code
_entity_poly.pdbx_strand_id
1 'polypeptide(L)'
;MTASILWWVSIVVWFAAIATSGGAAISAFTVLPEIGATMPGIDAYFADDPEGAARFVAGYVTNPIFLVSDRICFFASVACLLSFPMSGFRPCGPGVTGRIAVTLAVIAMVAQSFYLWGVAPELSIELERWREAVLVNDREAAETAWSAFDPLHEDAATLLNVQMAMLLGAVVAGAISSARRHGVKAPNP
;
A
#
# COMPACT_ATOMS: atom_id res chain seq x y z
N MET A 1 -18.00 -7.93 -21.44
CA MET A 1 -17.95 -6.50 -21.06
C MET A 1 -17.77 -6.34 -19.56
N THR A 2 -18.62 -6.97 -18.74
CA THR A 2 -18.58 -6.90 -17.27
C THR A 2 -17.24 -7.29 -16.65
N ALA A 3 -16.61 -8.39 -17.08
CA ALA A 3 -15.31 -8.83 -16.55
C ALA A 3 -14.17 -7.84 -16.80
N SER A 4 -14.16 -7.19 -17.98
CA SER A 4 -13.14 -6.19 -18.33
C SER A 4 -13.31 -4.91 -17.51
N ILE A 5 -14.55 -4.46 -17.28
CA ILE A 5 -14.83 -3.32 -16.40
C ILE A 5 -14.36 -3.63 -14.98
N LEU A 6 -14.71 -4.81 -14.45
CA LEU A 6 -14.33 -5.25 -13.10
C LEU A 6 -12.80 -5.28 -12.94
N TRP A 7 -12.08 -5.84 -13.91
CA TRP A 7 -10.62 -5.83 -13.95
C TRP A 7 -10.05 -4.41 -13.90
N TRP A 8 -10.52 -3.52 -14.78
CA TRP A 8 -9.99 -2.16 -14.85
C TRP A 8 -10.26 -1.35 -13.58
N VAL A 9 -11.49 -1.39 -13.08
CA VAL A 9 -11.86 -0.70 -11.84
C VAL A 9 -11.04 -1.25 -10.68
N SER A 10 -10.93 -2.56 -10.54
CA SER A 10 -10.19 -3.16 -9.43
C SER A 10 -8.70 -2.79 -9.42
N ILE A 11 -7.96 -2.94 -10.52
CA ILE A 11 -6.52 -2.64 -10.52
C ILE A 11 -6.23 -1.14 -10.36
N VAL A 12 -7.11 -0.26 -10.87
CA VAL A 12 -6.95 1.20 -10.74
C VAL A 12 -7.28 1.65 -9.33
N VAL A 13 -8.37 1.16 -8.74
CA VAL A 13 -8.74 1.45 -7.34
C VAL A 13 -7.66 0.95 -6.38
N TRP A 14 -7.14 -0.26 -6.63
CA TRP A 14 -6.06 -0.82 -5.83
C TRP A 14 -4.79 0.03 -5.90
N PHE A 15 -4.35 0.40 -7.11
CA PHE A 15 -3.20 1.27 -7.30
C PHE A 15 -3.40 2.63 -6.61
N ALA A 16 -4.57 3.25 -6.79
CA ALA A 16 -4.90 4.55 -6.23
C ALA A 16 -4.92 4.54 -4.69
N ALA A 17 -5.39 3.46 -4.06
CA ALA A 17 -5.38 3.32 -2.61
C ALA A 17 -3.95 3.35 -2.05
N ILE A 18 -3.03 2.60 -2.67
CA ILE A 18 -1.61 2.59 -2.26
C ILE A 18 -0.95 3.94 -2.54
N ALA A 19 -1.15 4.51 -3.73
CA ALA A 19 -0.54 5.79 -4.09
C ALA A 19 -1.01 6.93 -3.19
N THR A 20 -2.29 6.95 -2.82
CA THR A 20 -2.87 8.00 -1.96
C THR A 20 -2.37 7.88 -0.53
N SER A 21 -2.29 6.66 0.02
CA SER A 21 -1.75 6.45 1.37
C SER A 21 -0.25 6.77 1.44
N GLY A 22 0.53 6.39 0.42
CA GLY A 22 1.93 6.79 0.30
C GLY A 22 2.11 8.32 0.21
N GLY A 23 1.27 9.00 -0.59
CA GLY A 23 1.28 10.46 -0.68
C GLY A 23 0.91 11.14 0.65
N ALA A 24 -0.09 10.61 1.35
CA ALA A 24 -0.48 11.09 2.69
C ALA A 24 0.66 10.90 3.70
N ALA A 25 1.37 9.78 3.64
CA ALA A 25 2.53 9.52 4.49
C ALA A 25 3.65 10.53 4.23
N ILE A 26 4.08 10.70 2.97
CA ILE A 26 5.10 11.68 2.59
C ILE A 26 4.71 13.07 3.10
N SER A 27 3.45 13.48 2.89
CA SER A 27 2.96 14.78 3.36
C SER A 27 3.01 14.90 4.88
N ALA A 28 2.52 13.91 5.63
CA ALA A 28 2.47 13.97 7.08
C ALA A 28 3.88 13.98 7.71
N PHE A 29 4.76 13.09 7.25
CA PHE A 29 6.13 12.98 7.75
C PHE A 29 7.05 14.14 7.31
N THR A 30 6.64 14.95 6.33
CA THR A 30 7.38 16.17 5.95
C THR A 30 6.84 17.41 6.66
N VAL A 31 5.51 17.60 6.64
CA VAL A 31 4.88 18.85 7.08
C VAL A 31 4.74 18.93 8.61
N LEU A 32 4.41 17.82 9.29
CA LEU A 32 4.18 17.85 10.73
C LEU A 32 5.46 18.17 11.52
N PRO A 33 6.64 17.63 11.16
CA PRO A 33 7.91 18.09 11.74
C PRO A 33 8.20 19.55 11.47
N GLU A 34 7.93 20.06 10.26
CA GLU A 34 8.17 21.47 9.92
C GLU A 34 7.38 22.44 10.80
N ILE A 35 6.14 22.09 11.15
CA ILE A 35 5.29 22.91 12.02
C ILE A 35 5.45 22.60 13.51
N GLY A 36 6.35 21.67 13.89
CA GLY A 36 6.57 21.27 15.28
C GLY A 36 5.35 20.64 15.94
N ALA A 37 4.60 19.81 15.20
CA ALA A 37 3.40 19.15 15.73
C ALA A 37 3.76 18.27 16.94
N THR A 38 2.97 18.40 18.01
CA THR A 38 3.09 17.59 19.23
C THR A 38 1.72 17.07 19.66
N MET A 39 1.68 16.13 20.60
CA MET A 39 0.46 15.71 21.27
C MET A 39 0.64 15.70 22.80
N PRO A 40 -0.44 15.85 23.57
CA PRO A 40 -0.35 15.75 25.03
C PRO A 40 0.19 14.39 25.49
N GLY A 41 1.10 14.41 26.46
CA GLY A 41 1.58 13.19 27.14
C GLY A 41 2.87 12.60 26.59
N ILE A 42 3.42 13.12 25.49
CA ILE A 42 4.68 12.61 24.92
C ILE A 42 5.89 13.52 25.19
N ASP A 43 5.69 14.70 25.80
CA ASP A 43 6.72 15.73 25.97
C ASP A 43 7.92 15.22 26.77
N ALA A 44 7.70 14.42 27.81
CA ALA A 44 8.78 13.85 28.63
C ALA A 44 9.62 12.81 27.86
N TYR A 45 8.96 12.02 26.99
CA TYR A 45 9.63 11.00 26.19
C TYR A 45 10.48 11.63 25.08
N PHE A 46 10.02 12.72 24.48
CA PHE A 46 10.70 13.41 23.39
C PHE A 46 11.35 14.75 23.79
N ALA A 47 11.65 14.95 25.08
CA ALA A 47 12.19 16.22 25.57
C ALA A 47 13.43 16.70 24.81
N ASP A 48 14.30 15.76 24.41
CA ASP A 48 15.53 16.01 23.66
C ASP A 48 15.40 15.67 22.15
N ASP A 49 14.20 15.31 21.68
CA ASP A 49 13.94 14.92 20.29
C ASP A 49 12.59 15.44 19.75
N PRO A 50 12.45 16.76 19.50
CA PRO A 50 11.22 17.35 18.97
C PRO A 50 10.85 16.81 17.57
N GLU A 51 11.84 16.41 16.77
CA GLU A 51 11.59 15.83 15.45
C GLU A 51 10.97 14.44 15.58
N GLY A 52 11.46 13.60 16.49
CA GLY A 52 10.86 12.33 16.86
C GLY A 52 9.43 12.47 17.36
N ALA A 53 9.14 13.50 18.18
CA ALA A 53 7.77 13.79 18.62
C ALA A 53 6.83 14.04 17.43
N ALA A 54 7.26 14.86 16.47
CA ALA A 54 6.45 15.16 15.31
C ALA A 54 6.27 13.95 14.38
N ARG A 55 7.29 13.10 14.24
CA ARG A 55 7.19 11.83 13.49
C ARG A 55 6.25 10.84 14.20
N PHE A 56 6.25 10.80 15.52
CA PHE A 56 5.28 10.02 16.32
C PHE A 56 3.85 10.47 16.02
N VAL A 57 3.60 11.78 16.05
CA VAL A 57 2.29 12.36 15.70
C VAL A 57 1.91 12.04 14.25
N ALA A 58 2.86 12.15 13.31
CA ALA A 58 2.62 11.81 11.92
C ALA A 58 2.19 10.35 11.74
N GLY A 59 2.89 9.41 12.38
CA GLY A 59 2.51 8.00 12.38
C GLY A 59 1.13 7.75 13.00
N TYR A 60 0.75 8.50 14.03
CA TYR A 60 -0.60 8.42 14.63
C TYR A 60 -1.69 8.88 13.66
N VAL A 61 -1.46 10.00 12.95
CA VAL A 61 -2.43 10.61 12.03
C VAL A 61 -2.59 9.78 10.76
N THR A 62 -1.53 9.15 10.26
CA THR A 62 -1.57 8.36 9.01
C THR A 62 -2.08 6.94 9.22
N ASN A 63 -2.01 6.38 10.42
CA ASN A 63 -2.41 4.99 10.68
C ASN A 63 -3.85 4.66 10.23
N PRO A 64 -4.89 5.48 10.50
CA PRO A 64 -6.23 5.22 9.98
C PRO A 64 -6.29 5.18 8.44
N ILE A 65 -5.47 5.98 7.77
CA ILE A 65 -5.40 6.02 6.29
C ILE A 65 -4.83 4.69 5.77
N PHE A 66 -3.78 4.15 6.41
CA PHE A 66 -3.23 2.85 6.05
C PHE A 66 -4.23 1.71 6.28
N LEU A 67 -4.92 1.70 7.43
CA LEU A 67 -5.94 0.68 7.72
C LEU A 67 -7.11 0.70 6.72
N VAL A 68 -7.54 1.90 6.28
CA VAL A 68 -8.55 2.04 5.23
C VAL A 68 -8.01 1.59 3.88
N SER A 69 -6.77 1.96 3.55
CA SER A 69 -6.08 1.54 2.33
C SER A 69 -6.01 0.01 2.24
N ASP A 70 -5.63 -0.67 3.32
CA ASP A 70 -5.53 -2.14 3.36
C ASP A 70 -6.85 -2.84 3.05
N ARG A 71 -7.97 -2.30 3.57
CA ARG A 71 -9.31 -2.80 3.27
C ARG A 71 -9.66 -2.60 1.79
N ILE A 72 -9.36 -1.42 1.24
CA ILE A 72 -9.61 -1.13 -0.17
C ILE A 72 -8.77 -2.05 -1.07
N CYS A 73 -7.48 -2.19 -0.78
CA CYS A 73 -6.56 -3.10 -1.48
C CYS A 73 -7.06 -4.54 -1.41
N PHE A 74 -7.52 -5.01 -0.24
CA PHE A 74 -8.11 -6.34 -0.10
C PHE A 74 -9.33 -6.54 -1.01
N PHE A 75 -10.34 -5.68 -0.92
CA PHE A 75 -11.55 -5.82 -1.75
C PHE A 75 -11.27 -5.66 -3.24
N ALA A 76 -10.38 -4.74 -3.61
CA ALA A 76 -9.95 -4.56 -4.99
C ALA A 76 -9.22 -5.81 -5.50
N SER A 77 -8.36 -6.42 -4.68
CA SER A 77 -7.70 -7.69 -5.04
C SER A 77 -8.71 -8.81 -5.27
N VAL A 78 -9.72 -8.96 -4.40
CA VAL A 78 -10.79 -9.96 -4.57
C VAL A 78 -11.58 -9.70 -5.85
N ALA A 79 -11.98 -8.45 -6.11
CA ALA A 79 -12.67 -8.07 -7.34
C ALA A 79 -11.83 -8.38 -8.60
N CYS A 80 -10.52 -8.11 -8.55
CA CYS A 80 -9.58 -8.45 -9.60
C CYS A 80 -9.52 -9.97 -9.83
N LEU A 81 -9.48 -10.77 -8.76
CA LEU A 81 -9.43 -12.24 -8.83
C LEU A 81 -10.68 -12.81 -9.50
N LEU A 82 -11.86 -12.29 -9.13
CA LEU A 82 -13.13 -12.70 -9.71
C LEU A 82 -13.22 -12.40 -11.22
N SER A 83 -12.50 -11.40 -11.71
CA SER A 83 -12.47 -11.06 -13.14
C SER A 83 -11.83 -12.15 -14.01
N PHE A 84 -10.95 -13.00 -13.44
CA PHE A 84 -10.25 -14.05 -14.17
C PHE A 84 -11.17 -15.14 -14.72
N PRO A 85 -11.94 -15.89 -13.89
CA PRO A 85 -12.84 -16.92 -14.41
C PRO A 85 -13.92 -16.33 -15.32
N MET A 86 -14.42 -15.13 -15.02
CA MET A 86 -15.45 -14.45 -15.84
C MET A 86 -14.97 -14.07 -17.25
N SER A 87 -13.66 -14.03 -17.48
CA SER A 87 -13.06 -13.66 -18.76
C SER A 87 -12.31 -14.80 -19.44
N GLY A 88 -12.34 -16.02 -18.89
CA GLY A 88 -11.48 -17.12 -19.34
C GLY A 88 -9.99 -16.77 -19.22
N PHE A 89 -9.61 -16.08 -18.14
CA PHE A 89 -8.25 -15.59 -17.84
C PHE A 89 -7.71 -14.58 -18.86
N ARG A 90 -8.59 -13.82 -19.51
CA ARG A 90 -8.23 -12.81 -20.54
C ARG A 90 -8.99 -11.49 -20.32
N PRO A 91 -8.93 -10.87 -19.13
CA PRO A 91 -9.79 -9.73 -18.79
C PRO A 91 -9.50 -8.48 -19.64
N CYS A 92 -8.26 -8.30 -20.10
CA CYS A 92 -7.80 -7.17 -20.92
C CYS A 92 -7.56 -7.52 -22.40
N GLY A 93 -7.92 -8.72 -22.83
CA GLY A 93 -7.79 -9.18 -24.22
C GLY A 93 -6.82 -10.36 -24.41
N PRO A 94 -6.76 -10.93 -25.63
CA PRO A 94 -5.85 -12.01 -25.98
C PRO A 94 -4.44 -11.49 -26.29
N GLY A 95 -3.43 -12.38 -26.22
CA GLY A 95 -2.05 -12.12 -26.63
C GLY A 95 -1.05 -12.01 -25.48
N VAL A 96 0.22 -11.80 -25.83
CA VAL A 96 1.35 -11.79 -24.87
C VAL A 96 1.23 -10.64 -23.87
N THR A 97 0.86 -9.44 -24.31
CA THR A 97 0.73 -8.27 -23.42
C THR A 97 -0.40 -8.44 -22.39
N GLY A 98 -1.51 -9.08 -22.79
CA GLY A 98 -2.58 -9.41 -21.85
C GLY A 98 -2.14 -10.45 -20.81
N ARG A 99 -1.35 -11.45 -21.21
CA ARG A 99 -0.74 -12.42 -20.26
C ARG A 99 0.21 -11.74 -19.29
N ILE A 100 1.05 -10.83 -19.77
CA ILE A 100 1.93 -10.02 -18.90
C ILE A 100 1.11 -9.25 -17.87
N ALA A 101 0.03 -8.58 -18.29
CA ALA A 101 -0.83 -7.82 -17.38
C ALA A 101 -1.43 -8.71 -16.28
N VAL A 102 -1.94 -9.89 -16.64
CA VAL A 102 -2.47 -10.88 -15.68
C VAL A 102 -1.37 -11.37 -14.73
N THR A 103 -0.20 -11.73 -15.26
CA THR A 103 0.94 -12.18 -14.42
C THR A 103 1.34 -11.12 -13.41
N LEU A 104 1.46 -9.86 -13.82
CA LEU A 104 1.82 -8.76 -12.92
C LEU A 104 0.76 -8.56 -11.82
N ALA A 105 -0.53 -8.60 -12.16
CA ALA A 105 -1.58 -8.52 -11.14
C ALA A 105 -1.55 -9.72 -10.18
N VAL A 106 -1.24 -10.93 -10.66
CA VAL A 106 -1.05 -12.10 -9.79
C VAL A 106 0.14 -11.91 -8.85
N ILE A 107 1.25 -11.36 -9.31
CA ILE A 107 2.39 -11.04 -8.44
C ILE A 107 1.98 -10.00 -7.38
N ALA A 108 1.24 -8.96 -7.76
CA ALA A 108 0.70 -7.98 -6.81
C ALA A 108 -0.23 -8.64 -5.76
N MET A 109 -1.06 -9.60 -6.16
CA MET A 109 -1.89 -10.39 -5.23
C MET A 109 -1.08 -11.23 -4.26
N VAL A 110 -0.02 -11.87 -4.74
CA VAL A 110 0.86 -12.66 -3.88
C VAL A 110 1.56 -11.75 -2.87
N ALA A 111 2.08 -10.60 -3.30
CA ALA A 111 2.68 -9.60 -2.42
C ALA A 111 1.67 -9.07 -1.39
N GLN A 112 0.45 -8.74 -1.79
CA GLN A 112 -0.61 -8.29 -0.87
C GLN A 112 -1.01 -9.38 0.12
N SER A 113 -1.08 -10.64 -0.32
CA SER A 113 -1.41 -11.76 0.56
C SER A 113 -0.29 -11.97 1.59
N PHE A 114 0.96 -11.92 1.17
CA PHE A 114 2.10 -12.01 2.08
C PHE A 114 2.13 -10.84 3.07
N TYR A 115 1.85 -9.62 2.62
CA TYR A 115 1.69 -8.46 3.49
C TYR A 115 0.58 -8.68 4.53
N LEU A 116 -0.66 -8.94 4.09
CA LEU A 116 -1.82 -9.01 4.99
C LEU A 116 -1.73 -10.14 6.02
N TRP A 117 -1.16 -11.28 5.65
CA TRP A 117 -1.15 -12.48 6.50
C TRP A 117 0.19 -12.71 7.19
N GLY A 118 1.29 -12.23 6.62
CA GLY A 118 2.64 -12.46 7.13
C GLY A 118 3.24 -11.28 7.87
N VAL A 119 2.92 -10.04 7.49
CA VAL A 119 3.61 -8.83 8.00
C VAL A 119 2.66 -7.94 8.81
N ALA A 120 1.51 -7.57 8.22
CA ALA A 120 0.58 -6.60 8.78
C ALA A 120 0.09 -6.91 10.22
N PRO A 121 -0.18 -8.17 10.62
CA PRO A 121 -0.64 -8.46 11.97
C PRO A 121 0.42 -8.10 13.02
N GLU A 122 1.64 -8.60 12.85
CA GLU A 122 2.74 -8.36 13.80
C GLU A 122 3.16 -6.89 13.78
N LEU A 123 3.25 -6.29 12.59
CA LEU A 123 3.54 -4.87 12.42
C LEU A 123 2.57 -3.99 13.23
N SER A 124 1.28 -4.32 13.20
CA SER A 124 0.25 -3.58 13.93
C SER A 124 0.37 -3.75 15.45
N ILE A 125 0.73 -4.96 15.91
CA ILE A 125 0.93 -5.26 17.33
C ILE A 125 2.12 -4.47 17.87
N GLU A 126 3.28 -4.54 17.19
CA GLU A 126 4.50 -3.86 17.65
C GLU A 126 4.38 -2.34 17.55
N LEU A 127 3.67 -1.81 16.55
CA LEU A 127 3.38 -0.38 16.47
C LEU A 127 2.55 0.11 17.66
N GLU A 128 1.54 -0.67 18.08
CA GLU A 128 0.71 -0.30 19.23
C GLU A 128 1.49 -0.42 20.54
N ARG A 129 2.29 -1.49 20.72
CA ARG A 129 3.19 -1.64 21.88
C ARG A 129 4.14 -0.46 22.01
N TRP A 130 4.75 -0.04 20.90
CA TRP A 130 5.62 1.12 20.87
C TRP A 130 4.88 2.40 21.29
N ARG A 131 3.67 2.63 20.75
CA ARG A 131 2.84 3.80 21.12
C ARG A 131 2.47 3.81 22.60
N GLU A 132 2.02 2.68 23.12
CA GLU A 132 1.66 2.54 24.54
C GLU A 132 2.86 2.84 25.44
N ALA A 133 4.03 2.29 25.12
CA ALA A 133 5.28 2.54 25.85
C ALA A 133 5.69 4.02 25.83
N VAL A 134 5.61 4.68 24.66
CA VAL A 134 5.88 6.11 24.53
C VAL A 134 4.94 6.95 25.41
N LEU A 135 3.64 6.63 25.42
CA LEU A 135 2.63 7.39 26.17
C LEU A 135 2.79 7.28 27.70
N VAL A 136 3.42 6.22 28.19
CA VAL A 136 3.74 6.07 29.63
C VAL A 136 5.20 6.39 29.96
N ASN A 137 5.95 6.93 28.99
CA ASN A 137 7.36 7.28 29.10
C ASN A 137 8.30 6.09 29.46
N ASP A 138 7.99 4.90 28.97
CA ASP A 138 8.81 3.69 29.14
C ASP A 138 9.74 3.49 27.93
N ARG A 139 10.99 3.96 28.06
CA ARG A 139 11.99 3.92 26.98
C ARG A 139 12.45 2.51 26.63
N GLU A 140 12.63 1.64 27.62
CA GLU A 140 13.13 0.28 27.39
C GLU A 140 12.10 -0.55 26.63
N ALA A 141 10.82 -0.44 27.02
CA ALA A 141 9.74 -1.10 26.30
C ALA A 141 9.57 -0.54 24.87
N ALA A 142 9.68 0.78 24.70
CA ALA A 142 9.58 1.42 23.39
C ALA A 142 10.73 0.99 22.46
N GLU A 143 11.97 0.96 22.94
CA GLU A 143 13.12 0.48 22.16
C GLU A 143 12.96 -0.99 21.75
N THR A 144 12.47 -1.82 22.67
CA THR A 144 12.20 -3.25 22.39
C THR A 144 11.14 -3.40 21.30
N ALA A 145 10.00 -2.73 21.43
CA ALA A 145 8.94 -2.77 20.42
C ALA A 145 9.40 -2.20 19.08
N TRP A 146 10.17 -1.10 19.08
CA TRP A 146 10.71 -0.52 17.86
C TRP A 146 11.66 -1.48 17.13
N SER A 147 12.50 -2.20 17.86
CA SER A 147 13.43 -3.18 17.28
C SER A 147 12.73 -4.36 16.58
N ALA A 148 11.51 -4.68 17.00
CA ALA A 148 10.66 -5.66 16.33
C ALA A 148 9.85 -5.03 15.17
N PHE A 149 9.38 -3.80 15.35
CA PHE A 149 8.59 -3.06 14.36
C PHE A 149 9.39 -2.70 13.10
N ASP A 150 10.60 -2.15 13.25
CA ASP A 150 11.39 -1.56 12.16
C ASP A 150 11.63 -2.51 10.97
N PRO A 151 12.11 -3.76 11.14
CA PRO A 151 12.27 -4.68 10.02
C PRO A 151 10.93 -5.04 9.35
N LEU A 152 9.85 -5.17 10.11
CA LEU A 152 8.52 -5.44 9.55
C LEU A 152 8.01 -4.24 8.74
N HIS A 153 8.34 -3.02 9.16
CA HIS A 153 8.02 -1.80 8.43
C HIS A 153 8.78 -1.71 7.10
N GLU A 154 10.07 -2.07 7.09
CA GLU A 154 10.85 -2.17 5.85
C GLU A 154 10.30 -3.24 4.88
N ASP A 155 9.92 -4.40 5.40
CA ASP A 155 9.27 -5.46 4.63
C ASP A 155 7.94 -4.97 4.03
N ALA A 156 7.10 -4.33 4.85
CA ALA A 156 5.83 -3.75 4.40
C ALA A 156 6.04 -2.70 3.30
N ALA A 157 7.00 -1.79 3.47
CA ALA A 157 7.34 -0.78 2.47
C ALA A 157 7.81 -1.42 1.15
N THR A 158 8.64 -2.46 1.24
CA THR A 158 9.11 -3.22 0.08
C THR A 158 7.95 -3.88 -0.66
N LEU A 159 7.04 -4.55 0.07
CA LEU A 159 5.87 -5.21 -0.52
C LEU A 159 4.92 -4.20 -1.18
N LEU A 160 4.68 -3.04 -0.57
CA LEU A 160 3.86 -1.97 -1.16
C LEU A 160 4.50 -1.42 -2.44
N ASN A 161 5.82 -1.22 -2.46
CA ASN A 161 6.54 -0.79 -3.66
C ASN A 161 6.44 -1.82 -4.80
N VAL A 162 6.60 -3.11 -4.49
CA VAL A 162 6.37 -4.20 -5.46
C VAL A 162 4.95 -4.14 -5.99
N GLN A 163 3.94 -4.02 -5.12
CA GLN A 163 2.55 -3.91 -5.54
C GLN A 163 2.32 -2.73 -6.47
N MET A 164 2.80 -1.53 -6.14
CA MET A 164 2.68 -0.35 -6.99
C MET A 164 3.28 -0.57 -8.38
N ALA A 165 4.52 -1.08 -8.44
CA ALA A 165 5.22 -1.34 -9.70
C ALA A 165 4.47 -2.38 -10.55
N MET A 166 4.02 -3.47 -9.93
CA MET A 166 3.29 -4.53 -10.62
C MET A 166 1.92 -4.05 -11.12
N LEU A 167 1.17 -3.32 -10.31
CA LEU A 167 -0.15 -2.78 -10.70
C LEU A 167 -0.03 -1.75 -11.82
N LEU A 168 0.96 -0.85 -11.75
CA LEU A 168 1.24 0.09 -12.83
C LEU A 168 1.61 -0.64 -14.13
N GLY A 169 2.49 -1.64 -14.05
CA GLY A 169 2.82 -2.49 -15.19
C GLY A 169 1.61 -3.25 -15.76
N ALA A 170 0.73 -3.75 -14.89
CA ALA A 170 -0.50 -4.43 -15.28
C ALA A 170 -1.47 -3.47 -16.01
N VAL A 171 -1.61 -2.23 -15.52
CA VAL A 171 -2.37 -1.17 -16.18
C VAL A 171 -1.81 -0.88 -17.58
N VAL A 172 -0.50 -0.63 -17.70
CA VAL A 172 0.13 -0.31 -19.00
C VAL A 172 -0.01 -1.48 -19.98
N ALA A 173 0.38 -2.69 -19.57
CA ALA A 173 0.30 -3.88 -20.42
C ALA A 173 -1.15 -4.22 -20.82
N GLY A 174 -2.10 -4.06 -19.88
CA GLY A 174 -3.53 -4.27 -20.11
C GLY A 174 -4.11 -3.26 -21.09
N ALA A 175 -3.67 -2.00 -21.03
CA ALA A 175 -4.12 -0.94 -21.93
C ALA A 175 -3.65 -1.22 -23.35
N ILE A 176 -2.38 -1.61 -23.53
CA ILE A 176 -1.83 -2.02 -24.81
C ILE A 176 -2.58 -3.23 -25.38
N SER A 177 -2.89 -4.24 -24.55
CA SER A 177 -3.66 -5.41 -24.98
C SER A 177 -5.09 -5.03 -25.41
N SER A 178 -5.75 -4.15 -24.65
CA SER A 178 -7.10 -3.68 -24.96
C SER A 178 -7.14 -2.86 -26.25
N ALA A 179 -6.19 -1.95 -26.46
CA ALA A 179 -6.10 -1.12 -27.67
C ALA A 179 -5.93 -1.96 -28.95
N ARG A 180 -5.07 -2.99 -28.90
CA ARG A 180 -4.86 -3.92 -30.03
C ARG A 180 -6.13 -4.70 -30.40
N ARG A 181 -6.97 -5.04 -29.41
CA ARG A 181 -8.25 -5.73 -29.64
C ARG A 181 -9.26 -4.86 -30.40
N HIS A 182 -9.23 -3.54 -30.19
CA HIS A 182 -10.18 -2.60 -30.79
C HIS A 182 -9.70 -1.98 -32.10
N GLY A 183 -8.59 -2.47 -32.68
CA GLY A 183 -8.11 -2.01 -33.99
C GLY A 183 -7.58 -0.58 -33.99
N VAL A 184 -7.28 -0.01 -32.81
CA VAL A 184 -6.62 1.30 -32.71
C VAL A 184 -5.19 1.11 -33.20
N LYS A 185 -4.91 1.55 -34.43
CA LYS A 185 -3.54 1.64 -34.95
C LYS A 185 -2.79 2.63 -34.07
N ALA A 186 -1.59 2.24 -33.62
CA ALA A 186 -0.68 3.18 -32.98
C ALA A 186 -0.50 4.41 -33.89
N PRO A 187 -0.43 5.64 -33.35
CA PRO A 187 -0.08 6.79 -34.16
C PRO A 187 1.25 6.48 -34.86
N ASN A 188 1.27 6.61 -36.19
CA ASN A 188 2.51 6.48 -36.95
C ASN A 188 3.49 7.55 -36.42
N PRO A 189 4.77 7.18 -36.24
CA PRO A 189 5.81 8.13 -35.83
C PRO A 189 5.98 9.27 -36.82
#